data_AF-A0AA40DAD6-F1
#
_entry.id   AF-A0AA40DAD6-F1
#
_cell.length_a   1.000
_cell.length_b   1.000
_cell.length_c   1.000
_cell.angle_alpha   90.00
_cell.angle_beta   90.00
_cell.angle_gamma   90.00
#
_symmetry.space_group_name_H-M   'P 1'
#
loop_
_entity.id
_entity.type
_entity.pdbx_description
1 polymer ?
#
loop_
_entity_poly.entity_id
_entity_poly.type
_entity_poly.pdbx_seq_one_letter_code
_entity_poly.pdbx_strand_id
1 'polypeptide(L)'
;MMPSSTMKRAIVLSLLTGLPVEGQFPVSTSITSANEIFDGFVSFSIEFSSFPDFAGNNSHPNTFSDNLLENIRHLTGTKPYIRVGGNTQDYALYNASLPYALNGTFNPKRSLDYPTTIYIGPSYFESYNTWKDVKFSHGFNLGLGANTSEGWQTLLDTVPLACKALGGGKFYLWGYGNEPDLFSTAAQGPVRPPSWNESTYVWQWQNGTRTIHELVQQHCPDLAYESRYGFMAPSHGGVGNRLKAHISWASGLNNDSNVKLYSTHK
;
A
#
# COMPACT_ATOMS: atom_id res chain seq x y z
N MET A 1 -35.92 -33.13 16.46
CA MET A 1 -34.54 -33.52 16.04
C MET A 1 -33.62 -32.38 16.42
N MET A 2 -32.71 -32.58 17.38
CA MET A 2 -31.72 -31.56 17.75
C MET A 2 -30.60 -31.51 16.69
N PRO A 3 -30.01 -30.34 16.40
CA PRO A 3 -28.88 -30.26 15.48
C PRO A 3 -27.62 -30.85 16.14
N SER A 4 -26.96 -31.77 15.45
CA SER A 4 -25.66 -32.32 15.82
C SER A 4 -24.60 -31.22 15.80
N SER A 5 -23.95 -30.95 16.93
CA SER A 5 -22.79 -30.05 17.03
C SER A 5 -21.54 -30.70 16.46
N THR A 6 -21.01 -30.19 15.36
CA THR A 6 -19.71 -30.63 14.81
C THR A 6 -18.58 -29.86 15.49
N MET A 7 -17.79 -30.53 16.33
CA MET A 7 -16.57 -29.94 16.92
C MET A 7 -15.48 -29.80 15.86
N LYS A 8 -14.95 -28.59 15.65
CA LYS A 8 -13.71 -28.35 14.91
C LYS A 8 -12.57 -28.17 15.92
N ARG A 9 -11.48 -28.93 15.76
CA ARG A 9 -10.27 -28.85 16.59
C ARG A 9 -9.31 -27.80 16.02
N ALA A 10 -8.83 -26.90 16.87
CA ALA A 10 -7.71 -26.02 16.59
C ALA A 10 -6.62 -26.28 17.63
N ILE A 11 -5.38 -26.46 17.18
CA ILE A 11 -4.21 -26.68 18.04
C ILE A 11 -3.37 -25.41 18.00
N VAL A 12 -3.23 -24.75 19.15
CA VAL A 12 -2.31 -23.62 19.32
C VAL A 12 -1.04 -24.14 19.99
N LEU A 13 0.09 -24.10 19.29
CA LEU A 13 1.39 -24.44 19.86
C LEU A 13 1.96 -23.21 20.59
N SER A 14 1.91 -23.23 21.91
CA SER A 14 2.66 -22.31 22.77
C SER A 14 4.03 -22.92 23.06
N LEU A 15 5.09 -22.33 22.51
CA LEU A 15 6.47 -22.64 22.87
C LEU A 15 6.76 -22.04 24.26
N LEU A 16 6.60 -22.86 25.30
CA LEU A 16 7.42 -22.93 26.52
C LEU A 16 6.64 -23.78 27.55
N THR A 17 7.17 -24.97 27.84
CA THR A 17 6.63 -26.01 28.73
C THR A 17 5.37 -26.73 28.20
N GLY A 18 5.57 -27.97 27.73
CA GLY A 18 4.52 -28.76 27.11
C GLY A 18 3.47 -29.26 28.09
N LEU A 19 2.22 -28.85 27.84
CA LEU A 19 0.99 -29.63 27.94
C LEU A 19 -0.01 -29.00 26.95
N PRO A 20 -0.69 -29.76 26.06
CA PRO A 20 -1.74 -29.20 25.23
C PRO A 20 -2.93 -28.79 26.10
N VAL A 21 -3.23 -27.50 26.17
CA VAL A 21 -4.49 -27.01 26.75
C VAL A 21 -5.55 -27.08 25.65
N GLU A 22 -6.38 -28.12 25.68
CA GLU A 22 -7.55 -28.25 24.81
C GLU A 22 -8.69 -27.39 25.40
N GLY A 23 -8.88 -26.19 24.85
CA GLY A 23 -10.02 -25.33 25.19
C GLY A 23 -11.20 -25.59 24.26
N GLN A 24 -12.32 -26.08 24.78
CA GLN A 24 -13.59 -26.09 24.04
C GLN A 24 -14.31 -24.76 24.22
N PHE A 25 -14.31 -23.94 23.17
CA PHE A 25 -15.10 -22.71 23.13
C PHE A 25 -16.46 -23.02 22.49
N PRO A 26 -17.58 -22.74 23.16
CA PRO A 26 -18.90 -22.84 22.54
C PRO A 26 -19.04 -21.70 21.52
N VAL A 27 -18.69 -21.98 20.26
CA VAL A 27 -19.00 -21.09 19.15
C VAL A 27 -20.45 -21.37 18.75
N SER A 28 -21.34 -20.41 19.00
CA SER A 28 -22.72 -20.49 18.52
C SER A 28 -22.73 -20.71 17.00
N THR A 29 -23.31 -21.82 16.55
CA THR A 29 -23.45 -22.17 15.13
C THR A 29 -24.60 -21.41 14.45
N SER A 30 -25.28 -20.51 15.16
CA SER A 30 -26.33 -19.68 14.60
C SER A 30 -25.77 -18.38 14.03
N ILE A 31 -24.95 -18.51 12.99
CA ILE A 31 -24.67 -17.38 12.09
C ILE A 31 -25.37 -17.69 10.77
N THR A 32 -26.58 -17.14 10.59
CA THR A 32 -27.36 -17.30 9.36
C THR A 32 -26.78 -16.55 8.17
N SER A 33 -25.78 -15.69 8.39
CA SER A 33 -24.88 -15.12 7.38
C SER A 33 -23.68 -14.46 8.07
N ALA A 34 -22.54 -15.13 8.17
CA ALA A 34 -21.29 -14.44 8.47
C ALA A 34 -20.84 -13.73 7.19
N ASN A 35 -20.40 -12.48 7.27
CA ASN A 35 -19.66 -11.89 6.16
C ASN A 35 -18.43 -12.78 5.92
N GLU A 36 -18.16 -13.13 4.66
CA GLU A 36 -16.91 -13.81 4.32
C GLU A 36 -15.74 -12.95 4.78
N ILE A 37 -14.77 -13.57 5.44
CA ILE A 37 -13.50 -12.91 5.74
C ILE A 37 -12.84 -12.64 4.40
N PHE A 38 -12.52 -11.37 4.12
CA PHE A 38 -11.89 -11.00 2.87
C PHE A 38 -10.55 -11.74 2.67
N ASP A 39 -10.28 -12.12 1.43
CA ASP A 39 -8.95 -12.57 1.02
C ASP A 39 -7.89 -11.55 1.46
N GLY A 40 -6.77 -12.03 2.02
CA GLY A 40 -5.73 -11.13 2.51
C GLY A 40 -6.15 -10.29 3.72
N PHE A 41 -7.10 -10.74 4.54
CA PHE A 41 -7.52 -10.04 5.77
C PHE A 41 -6.35 -9.63 6.67
N VAL A 42 -5.32 -10.49 6.75
CA VAL A 42 -4.02 -10.12 7.31
C VAL A 42 -3.08 -9.79 6.16
N SER A 43 -2.61 -8.55 6.16
CA SER A 43 -1.78 -7.97 5.11
C SER A 43 -0.65 -7.15 5.69
N PHE A 44 0.39 -6.92 4.89
CA PHE A 44 1.58 -6.18 5.33
C PHE A 44 1.79 -4.92 4.50
N SER A 45 2.38 -3.91 5.13
CA SER A 45 2.94 -2.75 4.46
C SER A 45 4.45 -2.89 4.44
N ILE A 46 5.08 -2.54 3.31
CA ILE A 46 6.53 -2.44 3.17
C ILE A 46 6.83 -1.02 2.74
N GLU A 47 7.79 -0.38 3.42
CA GLU A 47 8.27 0.94 3.02
C GLU A 47 8.79 0.90 1.57
N PHE A 48 8.40 1.90 0.79
CA PHE A 48 8.70 2.02 -0.63
C PHE A 48 10.21 1.92 -0.88
N SER A 49 11.03 2.51 0.01
CA SER A 49 12.49 2.43 -0.09
C SER A 49 13.07 1.04 0.15
N SER A 50 12.37 0.20 0.89
CA SER A 50 12.84 -1.12 1.31
C SER A 50 12.31 -2.25 0.43
N PHE A 51 11.29 -1.98 -0.38
CA PHE A 51 10.64 -3.01 -1.19
C PHE A 51 11.61 -3.83 -2.07
N PRO A 52 12.58 -3.23 -2.79
CA PRO A 52 13.56 -4.01 -3.56
C PRO A 52 14.42 -4.95 -2.72
N ASP A 53 14.74 -4.60 -1.47
CA ASP A 53 15.53 -5.46 -0.58
C ASP A 53 14.70 -6.66 -0.09
N PHE A 54 13.43 -6.41 0.23
CA PHE A 54 12.52 -7.46 0.65
C PHE A 54 12.19 -8.42 -0.49
N ALA A 55 11.94 -7.91 -1.69
CA ALA A 55 11.45 -8.70 -2.82
C ALA A 55 12.56 -9.22 -3.74
N GLY A 56 13.69 -8.53 -3.82
CA GLY A 56 14.71 -8.75 -4.84
C GLY A 56 14.28 -8.25 -6.22
N ASN A 57 14.89 -8.82 -7.26
CA ASN A 57 14.59 -8.53 -8.67
C ASN A 57 14.42 -9.82 -9.48
N ASN A 58 14.18 -9.71 -10.79
CA ASN A 58 13.91 -10.90 -11.62
C ASN A 58 15.08 -11.90 -11.64
N SER A 59 16.32 -11.41 -11.61
CA SER A 59 17.53 -12.25 -11.65
C SER A 59 17.93 -12.79 -10.28
N HIS A 60 17.63 -12.05 -9.22
CA HIS A 60 17.95 -12.39 -7.84
C HIS A 60 16.72 -12.14 -6.95
N PRO A 61 15.68 -12.97 -7.06
CA PRO A 61 14.51 -12.86 -6.20
C PRO A 61 14.91 -13.20 -4.76
N ASN A 62 14.37 -12.46 -3.79
CA ASN A 62 14.59 -12.76 -2.38
C ASN A 62 13.68 -13.92 -1.95
N THR A 63 14.22 -15.13 -2.03
CA THR A 63 13.50 -16.38 -1.71
C THR A 63 13.19 -16.52 -0.23
N PHE A 64 13.93 -15.85 0.66
CA PHE A 64 13.61 -15.86 2.09
C PHE A 64 12.25 -15.21 2.36
N SER A 65 12.03 -14.00 1.83
CA SER A 65 10.75 -13.31 1.97
C SER A 65 9.61 -14.10 1.33
N ASP A 66 9.81 -14.67 0.14
CA ASP A 66 8.76 -15.44 -0.53
C ASP A 66 8.37 -16.70 0.28
N ASN A 67 9.35 -17.40 0.87
CA ASN A 67 9.10 -18.54 1.75
C ASN A 67 8.28 -18.16 2.99
N LEU A 68 8.51 -16.98 3.57
CA LEU A 68 7.71 -16.49 4.69
C LEU A 68 6.25 -16.22 4.28
N LEU A 69 6.05 -15.62 3.10
CA LEU A 69 4.72 -15.38 2.54
C LEU A 69 4.00 -16.70 2.22
N GLU A 70 4.72 -17.70 1.71
CA GLU A 70 4.17 -19.03 1.43
C GLU A 70 3.76 -19.76 2.72
N ASN A 71 4.54 -19.64 3.80
CA ASN A 71 4.14 -20.18 5.10
C ASN A 71 2.82 -19.56 5.60
N ILE A 72 2.61 -18.25 5.41
CA ILE A 72 1.34 -17.60 5.74
C ILE A 72 0.21 -18.12 4.85
N ARG A 73 0.46 -18.32 3.55
CA ARG A 73 -0.52 -18.93 2.64
C ARG A 73 -0.92 -20.33 3.10
N HIS A 74 0.01 -21.16 3.55
CA HIS A 74 -0.32 -22.49 4.07
C HIS A 74 -1.24 -22.45 5.29
N LEU A 75 -1.17 -21.39 6.09
CA LEU A 75 -2.02 -21.20 7.27
C LEU A 75 -3.37 -20.56 6.95
N THR A 76 -3.42 -19.67 5.96
CA THR A 76 -4.57 -18.77 5.72
C THR A 76 -5.27 -19.00 4.38
N GLY A 77 -4.72 -19.83 3.50
CA GLY A 77 -5.24 -20.15 2.17
C GLY A 77 -4.74 -19.22 1.05
N THR A 78 -4.36 -17.98 1.37
CA THR A 78 -3.88 -16.97 0.42
C THR A 78 -2.60 -16.30 0.92
N LYS A 79 -1.71 -15.86 0.03
CA LYS A 79 -0.63 -14.95 0.45
C LYS A 79 -1.24 -13.62 0.91
N PRO A 80 -0.65 -12.95 1.91
CA PRO A 80 -1.09 -11.63 2.32
C PRO A 80 -0.95 -10.65 1.15
N TYR A 81 -1.84 -9.67 1.04
CA TYR A 81 -1.62 -8.56 0.12
C TYR A 81 -0.55 -7.64 0.68
N ILE A 82 0.25 -7.02 -0.19
CA ILE A 82 1.36 -6.16 0.19
C ILE A 82 1.11 -4.73 -0.26
N ARG A 83 1.10 -3.78 0.68
CA ARG A 83 1.06 -2.34 0.38
C ARG A 83 2.48 -1.80 0.33
N VAL A 84 2.92 -1.38 -0.84
CA VAL A 84 4.23 -0.74 -1.05
C VAL A 84 4.02 0.77 -1.02
N GLY A 85 4.55 1.45 0.01
CA GLY A 85 4.26 2.85 0.25
C GLY A 85 4.97 3.40 1.47
N GLY A 86 4.27 4.13 2.33
CA GLY A 86 4.86 4.69 3.54
C GLY A 86 5.51 6.04 3.29
N ASN A 87 6.20 6.59 4.28
CA ASN A 87 6.78 7.94 4.16
C ASN A 87 7.74 8.04 2.97
N THR A 88 8.44 6.94 2.67
CA THR A 88 9.46 6.93 1.62
C THR A 88 8.90 7.02 0.20
N GLN A 89 7.61 6.71 -0.02
CA GLN A 89 6.99 6.88 -1.33
C GLN A 89 6.95 8.36 -1.74
N ASP A 90 6.78 9.25 -0.77
CA ASP A 90 6.61 10.69 -0.99
C ASP A 90 7.94 11.44 -1.12
N TYR A 91 9.08 10.73 -0.98
CA TYR A 91 10.42 11.26 -1.28
C TYR A 91 11.01 10.72 -2.59
N ALA A 92 10.39 9.70 -3.19
CA ALA A 92 10.92 9.03 -4.36
C ALA A 92 10.72 9.86 -5.64
N LEU A 93 11.82 10.13 -6.33
CA LEU A 93 11.83 10.65 -7.70
C LEU A 93 12.29 9.56 -8.68
N TYR A 94 11.89 9.67 -9.94
CA TYR A 94 12.29 8.71 -10.97
C TYR A 94 13.53 9.17 -11.74
N ASN A 95 14.43 8.23 -12.02
CA ASN A 95 15.57 8.42 -12.89
C ASN A 95 15.68 7.23 -13.86
N ALA A 96 15.28 7.46 -15.12
CA ALA A 96 15.28 6.45 -16.17
C ALA A 96 16.67 5.84 -16.47
N SER A 97 17.74 6.57 -16.15
CA SER A 97 19.12 6.14 -16.38
C SER A 97 19.74 5.44 -15.16
N LEU A 98 19.01 5.28 -14.05
CA LEU A 98 19.52 4.60 -12.86
C LEU A 98 19.63 3.09 -13.16
N PRO A 99 20.83 2.49 -13.09
CA PRO A 99 21.04 1.10 -13.52
C PRO A 99 20.59 0.06 -12.47
N TYR A 100 20.07 0.51 -11.34
CA TYR A 100 19.61 -0.32 -10.23
C TYR A 100 18.28 0.20 -9.69
N ALA A 101 17.60 -0.62 -8.88
CA ALA A 101 16.22 -0.37 -8.47
C ALA A 101 16.04 0.94 -7.71
N LEU A 102 16.93 1.20 -6.74
CA LEU A 102 16.79 2.34 -5.84
C LEU A 102 18.15 2.87 -5.38
N ASN A 103 18.31 4.19 -5.41
CA ASN A 103 19.37 4.93 -4.72
C ASN A 103 18.76 5.73 -3.57
N GLY A 104 19.03 5.35 -2.33
CA GLY A 104 18.54 6.02 -1.13
C GLY A 104 19.68 6.70 -0.38
N THR A 105 19.60 8.01 -0.17
CA THR A 105 20.55 8.75 0.67
C THR A 105 19.91 9.09 2.01
N PHE A 106 20.58 8.66 3.08
CA PHE A 106 20.18 8.95 4.45
C PHE A 106 20.59 10.37 4.85
N ASN A 107 19.67 11.08 5.49
CA ASN A 107 19.98 12.31 6.21
C ASN A 107 19.61 12.11 7.68
N PRO A 108 20.59 11.79 8.55
CA PRO A 108 20.35 11.53 9.97
C PRO A 108 19.69 12.68 10.73
N LYS A 109 19.73 13.91 10.19
CA LYS A 109 19.02 15.07 10.79
C LYS A 109 17.52 15.07 10.50
N ARG A 110 17.08 14.33 9.47
CA ARG A 110 15.68 14.19 9.07
C ARG A 110 15.11 12.85 9.52
N SER A 111 15.82 11.75 9.27
CA SER A 111 15.41 10.40 9.67
C SER A 111 16.63 9.53 9.90
N LEU A 112 16.60 8.74 10.97
CA LEU A 112 17.58 7.68 11.23
C LEU A 112 17.17 6.34 10.60
N ASP A 113 15.89 6.18 10.30
CA ASP A 113 15.29 4.88 10.01
C ASP A 113 15.18 4.59 8.50
N TYR A 114 15.17 5.63 7.66
CA TYR A 114 14.99 5.50 6.21
C TYR A 114 15.62 6.67 5.43
N PRO A 115 15.95 6.48 4.14
CA PRO A 115 16.46 7.55 3.29
C PRO A 115 15.38 8.61 3.03
N THR A 116 15.80 9.88 3.00
CA THR A 116 14.89 11.01 2.74
C THR A 116 15.15 11.72 1.41
N THR A 117 16.10 11.18 0.64
CA THR A 117 16.37 11.52 -0.76
C THR A 117 16.45 10.19 -1.50
N ILE A 118 15.50 9.95 -2.40
CA ILE A 118 15.33 8.65 -3.05
C ILE A 118 15.20 8.86 -4.55
N TYR A 119 15.97 8.10 -5.32
CA TYR A 119 15.77 7.93 -6.75
C TYR A 119 15.47 6.47 -7.06
N ILE A 120 14.43 6.20 -7.84
CA ILE A 120 14.13 4.87 -8.35
C ILE A 120 14.41 4.78 -9.85
N GLY A 121 14.87 3.61 -10.28
CA GLY A 121 15.11 3.27 -11.68
C GLY A 121 14.04 2.32 -12.23
N PRO A 122 14.09 2.01 -13.53
CA PRO A 122 13.15 1.07 -14.16
C PRO A 122 13.09 -0.29 -13.45
N SER A 123 14.24 -0.78 -12.93
CA SER A 123 14.33 -2.10 -12.29
C SER A 123 13.67 -2.17 -10.90
N TYR A 124 13.24 -1.04 -10.32
CA TYR A 124 12.41 -1.04 -9.10
C TYR A 124 11.16 -1.90 -9.26
N PHE A 125 10.54 -1.83 -10.44
CA PHE A 125 9.28 -2.49 -10.72
C PHE A 125 9.42 -4.01 -10.95
N GLU A 126 10.64 -4.54 -11.10
CA GLU A 126 10.88 -5.98 -11.20
C GLU A 126 10.50 -6.72 -9.91
N SER A 127 10.62 -6.04 -8.76
CA SER A 127 10.27 -6.59 -7.44
C SER A 127 8.82 -7.08 -7.37
N TYR A 128 7.89 -6.53 -8.17
CA TYR A 128 6.50 -7.03 -8.22
C TYR A 128 6.35 -8.40 -8.87
N ASN A 129 7.37 -8.91 -9.57
CA ASN A 129 7.33 -10.19 -10.25
C ASN A 129 7.95 -11.33 -9.44
N THR A 130 8.58 -11.03 -8.29
CA THR A 130 9.35 -12.03 -7.53
C THR A 130 8.49 -12.85 -6.58
N TRP A 131 7.32 -12.35 -6.19
CA TRP A 131 6.38 -13.06 -5.32
C TRP A 131 5.12 -13.47 -6.07
N LYS A 132 5.10 -14.74 -6.50
CA LYS A 132 3.95 -15.32 -7.18
C LYS A 132 2.72 -15.34 -6.26
N ASP A 133 1.55 -15.11 -6.85
CA ASP A 133 0.22 -15.11 -6.21
C ASP A 133 0.01 -14.02 -5.14
N VAL A 134 0.92 -13.03 -5.04
CA VAL A 134 0.73 -11.84 -4.20
C VAL A 134 -0.04 -10.77 -4.97
N LYS A 135 -1.01 -10.14 -4.30
CA LYS A 135 -1.58 -8.87 -4.76
C LYS A 135 -0.93 -7.69 -4.06
N PHE A 136 -0.78 -6.59 -4.79
CA PHE A 136 -0.06 -5.42 -4.33
C PHE A 136 -0.90 -4.17 -4.42
N SER A 137 -0.68 -3.28 -3.46
CA SER A 137 -1.02 -1.87 -3.61
C SER A 137 0.25 -1.05 -3.81
N HIS A 138 0.21 -0.09 -4.72
CA HIS A 138 1.34 0.78 -5.02
C HIS A 138 1.03 2.23 -4.69
N GLY A 139 1.87 2.84 -3.84
CA GLY A 139 1.79 4.25 -3.48
C GLY A 139 2.57 5.14 -4.43
N PHE A 140 1.86 6.06 -5.09
CA PHE A 140 2.45 7.16 -5.86
C PHE A 140 2.78 8.36 -4.96
N ASN A 141 3.78 9.15 -5.39
CA ASN A 141 4.28 10.30 -4.66
C ASN A 141 3.35 11.52 -4.80
N LEU A 142 2.55 11.83 -3.78
CA LEU A 142 1.78 13.10 -3.72
C LEU A 142 2.63 14.21 -3.09
N GLY A 143 3.47 13.86 -2.12
CA GLY A 143 4.31 14.77 -1.35
C GLY A 143 5.14 15.70 -2.26
N LEU A 144 5.94 15.16 -3.15
CA LEU A 144 6.61 15.94 -4.20
C LEU A 144 5.73 16.08 -5.44
N GLY A 145 4.95 15.05 -5.79
CA GLY A 145 4.20 15.01 -7.06
C GLY A 145 3.20 16.13 -7.25
N ALA A 146 2.55 16.57 -6.18
CA ALA A 146 1.63 17.70 -6.23
C ALA A 146 2.27 19.03 -5.80
N ASN A 147 3.60 19.11 -5.75
CA ASN A 147 4.32 20.27 -5.20
C ASN A 147 5.48 20.76 -6.08
N THR A 148 6.13 19.87 -6.84
CA THR A 148 7.26 20.21 -7.72
C THR A 148 7.08 19.60 -9.10
N SER A 149 7.69 20.22 -10.11
CA SER A 149 7.63 19.74 -11.50
C SER A 149 8.29 18.37 -11.65
N GLU A 150 9.39 18.10 -10.93
CA GLU A 150 10.09 16.82 -10.97
C GLU A 150 9.28 15.70 -10.33
N GLY A 151 8.56 16.00 -9.25
CA GLY A 151 7.61 15.07 -8.65
C GLY A 151 6.46 14.75 -9.59
N TRP A 152 5.90 15.77 -10.25
CA TRP A 152 4.83 15.55 -11.23
C TRP A 152 5.33 14.70 -12.41
N GLN A 153 6.52 14.99 -12.92
CA GLN A 153 7.14 14.19 -13.98
C GLN A 153 7.38 12.74 -13.52
N THR A 154 7.79 12.55 -12.27
CA THR A 154 7.92 11.21 -11.67
C THR A 154 6.60 10.44 -11.73
N LEU A 155 5.46 11.09 -11.45
CA LEU A 155 4.15 10.46 -11.58
C LEU A 155 3.88 10.01 -13.02
N LEU A 156 4.08 10.92 -13.99
CA LEU A 156 3.87 10.64 -15.42
C LEU A 156 4.73 9.46 -15.90
N ASP A 157 5.99 9.40 -15.48
CA ASP A 157 6.93 8.39 -15.91
C ASP A 157 6.69 7.02 -15.25
N THR A 158 6.23 7.02 -14.00
CA THR A 158 6.13 5.78 -13.20
C THR A 158 4.78 5.08 -13.26
N VAL A 159 3.68 5.78 -13.55
CA VAL A 159 2.35 5.13 -13.70
C VAL A 159 2.37 4.02 -14.76
N PRO A 160 2.92 4.23 -15.99
CA PRO A 160 3.00 3.17 -16.99
C PRO A 160 3.85 1.96 -16.54
N LEU A 161 4.93 2.21 -15.78
CA LEU A 161 5.81 1.15 -15.27
C LEU A 161 5.14 0.34 -14.18
N ALA A 162 4.51 1.01 -13.22
CA ALA A 162 3.78 0.40 -12.12
C ALA A 162 2.59 -0.44 -12.64
N CYS A 163 1.79 0.12 -13.55
CA CYS A 163 0.62 -0.60 -14.08
C CYS A 163 1.04 -1.85 -14.86
N LYS A 164 2.11 -1.77 -15.66
CA LYS A 164 2.62 -2.93 -16.39
C LYS A 164 3.12 -4.01 -15.43
N ALA A 165 3.88 -3.61 -14.41
CA ALA A 165 4.40 -4.53 -13.40
C ALA A 165 3.26 -5.21 -12.61
N LEU A 166 2.17 -4.50 -12.34
CA LEU A 166 1.01 -5.02 -11.58
C LEU A 166 -0.05 -5.71 -12.44
N GLY A 167 0.16 -5.81 -13.75
CA GLY A 167 -0.66 -6.61 -14.64
C GLY A 167 -0.67 -8.11 -14.28
N GLY A 168 -1.56 -8.86 -14.92
CA GLY A 168 -1.66 -10.32 -14.71
C GLY A 168 -2.27 -10.72 -13.36
N GLY A 169 -3.14 -9.89 -12.80
CA GLY A 169 -3.87 -10.18 -11.55
C GLY A 169 -3.14 -9.81 -10.25
N LYS A 170 -1.97 -9.15 -10.35
CA LYS A 170 -1.19 -8.71 -9.18
C LYS A 170 -1.69 -7.39 -8.59
N PHE A 171 -2.47 -6.60 -9.33
CA PHE A 171 -3.00 -5.34 -8.84
C PHE A 171 -4.11 -5.53 -7.79
N TYR A 172 -4.02 -4.79 -6.68
CA TYR A 172 -5.10 -4.63 -5.71
C TYR A 172 -5.68 -3.21 -5.73
N LEU A 173 -4.90 -2.20 -5.30
CA LEU A 173 -5.33 -0.80 -5.22
C LEU A 173 -4.16 0.17 -5.42
N TRP A 174 -4.46 1.38 -5.87
CA TRP A 174 -3.49 2.48 -5.90
C TRP A 174 -3.51 3.26 -4.56
N GLY A 175 -2.39 3.86 -4.21
CA GLY A 175 -2.29 4.92 -3.22
C GLY A 175 -1.72 6.19 -3.86
N TYR A 176 -2.06 7.37 -3.35
CA TYR A 176 -1.46 8.62 -3.82
C TYR A 176 -1.19 9.55 -2.64
N GLY A 177 0.04 9.49 -2.14
CA GLY A 177 0.43 10.08 -0.86
C GLY A 177 0.22 9.15 0.33
N ASN A 178 1.09 9.31 1.32
CA ASN A 178 1.08 8.66 2.61
C ASN A 178 0.93 9.72 3.70
N GLU A 179 -0.08 9.59 4.58
CA GLU A 179 -0.30 10.50 5.71
C GLU A 179 -0.25 11.99 5.32
N PRO A 180 -1.06 12.42 4.32
CA PRO A 180 -1.04 13.81 3.86
C PRO A 180 -1.37 14.80 4.98
N ASP A 181 -2.11 14.37 6.00
CA ASP A 181 -2.39 15.11 7.23
C ASP A 181 -1.14 15.48 8.06
N LEU A 182 0.02 14.87 7.77
CA LEU A 182 1.32 15.18 8.36
C LEU A 182 2.22 16.04 7.44
N PHE A 183 1.84 16.32 6.20
CA PHE A 183 2.73 16.98 5.23
C PHE A 183 3.18 18.39 5.63
N SER A 184 2.42 19.09 6.48
CA SER A 184 2.78 20.41 7.00
C SER A 184 3.50 20.38 8.36
N THR A 185 3.63 19.21 8.99
CA THR A 185 4.07 19.08 10.40
C THR A 185 5.11 17.99 10.63
N ALA A 186 5.42 17.15 9.64
CA ALA A 186 6.35 16.03 9.78
C ALA A 186 7.74 16.50 10.25
N ALA A 187 8.24 15.87 11.31
CA ALA A 187 9.59 16.14 11.84
C ALA A 187 10.69 15.81 10.83
N GLN A 188 10.40 14.89 9.90
CA GLN A 188 11.30 14.45 8.84
C GLN A 188 11.41 15.46 7.69
N GLY A 189 10.82 16.65 7.83
CA GLY A 189 10.86 17.72 6.83
C GLY A 189 9.48 17.88 6.18
N PRO A 190 8.72 18.92 6.53
CA PRO A 190 7.41 19.15 5.96
C PRO A 190 7.53 19.47 4.46
N VAL A 191 6.65 18.85 3.67
CA VAL A 191 6.56 19.06 2.22
C VAL A 191 5.44 20.04 1.84
N ARG A 192 4.73 20.58 2.83
CA ARG A 192 3.68 21.59 2.66
C ARG A 192 3.84 22.72 3.69
N PRO A 193 3.41 23.94 3.36
CA PRO A 193 3.41 25.04 4.32
C PRO A 193 2.32 24.84 5.40
N PRO A 194 2.43 25.53 6.54
CA PRO A 194 1.39 25.56 7.58
C PRO A 194 0.09 26.28 7.19
N SER A 195 -0.10 26.66 5.93
CA SER A 195 -1.38 27.16 5.39
C SER A 195 -2.11 26.11 4.54
N TRP A 196 -1.44 25.00 4.19
CA TRP A 196 -2.04 23.94 3.40
C TRP A 196 -3.17 23.24 4.18
N ASN A 197 -4.28 22.99 3.48
CA ASN A 197 -5.58 22.61 4.06
C ASN A 197 -6.30 21.57 3.18
N GLU A 198 -7.46 21.10 3.65
CA GLU A 198 -8.22 20.02 3.03
C GLU A 198 -8.69 20.36 1.61
N SER A 199 -9.12 21.59 1.36
CA SER A 199 -9.52 22.01 0.00
C SER A 199 -8.35 21.92 -0.98
N THR A 200 -7.15 22.34 -0.56
CA THR A 200 -5.95 22.26 -1.41
C THR A 200 -5.52 20.80 -1.60
N TYR A 201 -5.56 20.01 -0.53
CA TYR A 201 -5.30 18.57 -0.58
C TYR A 201 -6.22 17.85 -1.56
N VAL A 202 -7.53 18.06 -1.45
CA VAL A 202 -8.53 17.40 -2.31
C VAL A 202 -8.35 17.81 -3.77
N TRP A 203 -8.07 19.08 -4.04
CA TRP A 203 -7.75 19.53 -5.40
C TRP A 203 -6.51 18.80 -5.97
N GLN A 204 -5.43 18.71 -5.18
CA GLN A 204 -4.21 17.98 -5.57
C GLN A 204 -4.48 16.49 -5.78
N TRP A 205 -5.23 15.87 -4.87
CA TRP A 205 -5.63 14.46 -4.94
C TRP A 205 -6.45 14.17 -6.21
N GLN A 206 -7.48 14.97 -6.50
CA GLN A 206 -8.29 14.79 -7.70
C GLN A 206 -7.47 14.97 -8.97
N ASN A 207 -6.60 16.00 -9.03
CA ASN A 207 -5.74 16.23 -10.18
C ASN A 207 -4.83 15.02 -10.45
N GLY A 208 -4.12 14.54 -9.42
CA GLY A 208 -3.23 13.38 -9.58
C GLY A 208 -3.97 12.08 -9.87
N THR A 209 -5.08 11.78 -9.17
CA THR A 209 -5.82 10.54 -9.39
C THR A 209 -6.49 10.46 -10.77
N ARG A 210 -6.94 11.58 -11.33
CA ARG A 210 -7.42 11.65 -12.72
C ARG A 210 -6.31 11.38 -13.71
N THR A 211 -5.14 12.01 -13.55
CA THR A 211 -3.97 11.75 -14.40
C THR A 211 -3.50 10.29 -14.30
N ILE A 212 -3.49 9.70 -13.09
CA ILE A 212 -3.18 8.27 -12.91
C ILE A 212 -4.19 7.43 -13.69
N HIS A 213 -5.49 7.72 -13.59
CA HIS A 213 -6.53 6.99 -14.33
C HIS A 213 -6.30 7.04 -15.84
N GLU A 214 -6.07 8.23 -16.39
CA GLU A 214 -5.80 8.44 -17.82
C GLU A 214 -4.59 7.64 -18.30
N LEU A 215 -3.47 7.68 -17.56
CA LEU A 215 -2.27 6.94 -17.89
C LEU A 215 -2.45 5.41 -17.76
N VAL A 216 -3.16 4.95 -16.73
CA VAL A 216 -3.50 3.52 -16.60
C VAL A 216 -4.40 3.08 -17.76
N GLN A 217 -5.40 3.87 -18.14
CA GLN A 217 -6.26 3.57 -19.27
C GLN A 217 -5.48 3.51 -20.59
N GLN A 218 -4.52 4.41 -20.77
CA GLN A 218 -3.67 4.46 -21.98
C GLN A 218 -2.70 3.27 -22.07
N HIS A 219 -2.05 2.90 -20.98
CA HIS A 219 -0.94 1.94 -20.99
C HIS A 219 -1.32 0.53 -20.53
N CYS A 220 -2.35 0.41 -19.71
CA CYS A 220 -2.79 -0.82 -19.05
C CYS A 220 -4.33 -0.86 -18.93
N PRO A 221 -5.09 -0.83 -20.04
CA PRO A 221 -6.55 -0.70 -20.02
C PRO A 221 -7.25 -1.79 -19.19
N ASP A 222 -6.65 -2.98 -19.08
CA ASP A 222 -7.15 -4.05 -18.22
C ASP A 222 -7.18 -3.72 -16.73
N LEU A 223 -6.36 -2.77 -16.26
CA LEU A 223 -6.38 -2.30 -14.89
C LEU A 223 -7.27 -1.06 -14.69
N ALA A 224 -7.79 -0.47 -15.76
CA ALA A 224 -8.65 0.71 -15.72
C ALA A 224 -10.15 0.40 -15.56
N TYR A 225 -10.57 -0.87 -15.71
CA TYR A 225 -11.97 -1.24 -15.52
C TYR A 225 -12.46 -0.90 -14.10
N GLU A 226 -13.63 -0.28 -13.96
CA GLU A 226 -14.18 0.19 -12.68
C GLU A 226 -14.31 -0.89 -11.59
N SER A 227 -14.46 -2.15 -12.01
CA SER A 227 -14.52 -3.31 -11.10
C SER A 227 -13.17 -3.64 -10.45
N ARG A 228 -12.06 -3.17 -11.03
CA ARG A 228 -10.69 -3.43 -10.58
C ARG A 228 -9.99 -2.15 -10.13
N TYR A 229 -10.23 -1.04 -10.82
CA TYR A 229 -9.58 0.24 -10.56
C TYR A 229 -10.05 0.89 -9.27
N GLY A 230 -9.12 1.47 -8.52
CA GLY A 230 -9.46 2.31 -7.39
C GLY A 230 -8.28 2.61 -6.47
N PHE A 231 -8.57 3.49 -5.50
CA PHE A 231 -7.60 3.98 -4.53
C PHE A 231 -7.96 3.59 -3.10
N MET A 232 -6.92 3.48 -2.28
CA MET A 232 -7.01 3.64 -0.84
C MET A 232 -6.75 5.10 -0.46
N ALA A 233 -7.66 5.71 0.30
CA ALA A 233 -7.61 7.13 0.65
C ALA A 233 -8.32 7.40 1.99
N PRO A 234 -8.01 8.50 2.70
CA PRO A 234 -6.95 9.47 2.43
C PRO A 234 -5.57 9.05 2.96
N SER A 235 -5.47 7.87 3.59
CA SER A 235 -4.24 7.38 4.23
C SER A 235 -3.74 8.28 5.35
N HIS A 236 -4.64 8.91 6.12
CA HIS A 236 -4.26 9.83 7.21
C HIS A 236 -3.46 9.12 8.31
N GLY A 237 -2.45 9.78 8.87
CA GLY A 237 -1.61 9.34 9.98
C GLY A 237 -2.30 9.32 11.34
N GLY A 238 -3.49 9.92 11.46
CA GLY A 238 -4.28 9.86 12.68
C GLY A 238 -5.42 10.88 12.72
N VAL A 239 -6.35 10.70 13.66
CA VAL A 239 -7.54 11.58 13.80
C VAL A 239 -7.22 12.96 14.40
N GLY A 240 -6.10 13.05 15.12
CA GLY A 240 -5.63 14.28 15.79
C GLY A 240 -4.89 15.25 14.87
N ASN A 241 -4.44 14.80 13.69
CA ASN A 241 -3.56 15.55 12.81
C ASN A 241 -4.24 16.71 12.09
N ARG A 242 -3.46 17.46 11.33
CA ARG A 242 -3.86 18.75 10.77
C ARG A 242 -5.04 18.65 9.81
N LEU A 243 -4.99 17.72 8.85
CA LEU A 243 -6.12 17.49 7.95
C LEU A 243 -7.14 16.54 8.58
N LYS A 244 -8.42 16.90 8.47
CA LYS A 244 -9.52 16.08 8.98
C LYS A 244 -10.19 15.32 7.84
N ALA A 245 -10.22 13.99 7.96
CA ALA A 245 -10.78 13.13 6.91
C ALA A 245 -12.21 13.55 6.53
N HIS A 246 -13.10 13.75 7.51
CA HIS A 246 -14.48 14.17 7.22
C HIS A 246 -14.59 15.50 6.45
N ILE A 247 -13.65 16.43 6.64
CA ILE A 247 -13.58 17.69 5.87
C ILE A 247 -13.08 17.41 4.46
N SER A 248 -12.05 16.57 4.27
CA SER A 248 -11.59 16.14 2.94
C SER A 248 -12.71 15.45 2.15
N TRP A 249 -13.46 14.55 2.80
CA TRP A 249 -14.63 13.88 2.18
C TRP A 249 -15.72 14.88 1.79
N ALA A 250 -16.09 15.80 2.69
CA ALA A 250 -17.06 16.86 2.39
C ALA A 250 -16.58 17.83 1.29
N SER A 251 -15.27 18.02 1.16
CA SER A 251 -14.64 18.83 0.11
C SER A 251 -14.53 18.10 -1.23
N GLY A 252 -14.96 16.84 -1.31
CA GLY A 252 -15.07 16.09 -2.56
C GLY A 252 -13.94 15.10 -2.82
N LEU A 253 -13.22 14.62 -1.80
CA LEU A 253 -12.15 13.62 -1.97
C LEU A 253 -12.54 12.44 -2.89
N ASN A 254 -13.81 12.02 -2.84
CA ASN A 254 -14.35 10.91 -3.64
C ASN A 254 -15.38 11.36 -4.71
N ASN A 255 -15.30 12.59 -5.22
CA ASN A 255 -16.22 13.06 -6.28
C ASN A 255 -16.13 12.19 -7.56
N ASP A 256 -14.97 11.60 -7.83
CA ASP A 256 -14.77 10.73 -8.98
C ASP A 256 -15.14 9.26 -8.69
N SER A 257 -15.71 8.95 -7.51
CA SER A 257 -16.13 7.60 -7.10
C SER A 257 -15.05 6.51 -7.22
N ASN A 258 -13.78 6.92 -7.06
CA ASN A 258 -12.60 6.08 -7.29
C ASN A 258 -11.93 5.61 -5.97
N VAL A 259 -12.41 6.04 -4.80
CA VAL A 259 -11.95 5.53 -3.50
C VAL A 259 -12.70 4.24 -3.16
N LYS A 260 -11.98 3.12 -3.08
CA LYS A 260 -12.54 1.80 -2.77
C LYS A 260 -12.36 1.42 -1.30
N LEU A 261 -11.30 1.90 -0.66
CA LEU A 261 -11.03 1.67 0.76
C LEU A 261 -10.72 2.96 1.48
N TYR A 262 -11.33 3.13 2.65
CA TYR A 262 -10.92 4.14 3.61
C TYR A 262 -9.64 3.68 4.31
N SER A 263 -8.57 4.48 4.21
CA SER A 263 -7.27 4.19 4.84
C SER A 263 -6.92 5.23 5.90
N THR A 264 -6.49 4.74 7.07
CA THR A 264 -5.95 5.53 8.18
C THR A 264 -4.89 4.70 8.90
N HIS A 265 -3.88 5.36 9.44
CA HIS A 265 -2.90 4.77 10.32
C HIS A 265 -3.33 5.05 11.78
N LYS A 266 -2.70 4.36 12.74
CA LYS A 266 -3.04 4.42 14.17
C LYS A 266 -1.94 5.10 14.97
#